data_AF-A0A7N0THJ5-F1
#
_entry.id   AF-A0A7N0THJ5-F1
#
_cell.length_a   1.000
_cell.length_b   1.000
_cell.length_c   1.000
_cell.angle_alpha   90.00
_cell.angle_beta   90.00
_cell.angle_gamma   90.00
#
_symmetry.space_group_name_H-M   'P 1'
#
loop_
_entity.id
_entity.type
_entity.pdbx_description
1 polymer ?
#
loop_
_entity_poly.entity_id
_entity_poly.type
_entity_poly.pdbx_seq_one_letter_code
_entity_poly.pdbx_strand_id
1 'polypeptide(L)' 'MEAQSREEYIGSLRRKSSGFSRGVSKYRGVARHHHNGRWEARIGRVLGNKYLYLGTFGKFSFFFK' A
#
# COMPACT_ATOMS: atom_id res chain seq x y z
N MET A 1 1.31 26.41 10.77
CA MET A 1 0.94 25.19 10.03
C MET A 1 0.78 25.65 8.59
N GLU A 2 1.80 25.44 7.75
CA GLU A 2 1.74 25.92 6.36
C GLU A 2 0.51 25.36 5.66
N ALA A 3 -0.19 26.22 4.91
CA ALA A 3 -1.33 25.82 4.12
C ALA A 3 -0.84 24.82 3.07
N GLN A 4 -1.21 23.54 3.23
CA GLN A 4 -0.92 22.52 2.22
C GLN A 4 -1.43 22.98 0.87
N SER A 5 -0.64 22.76 -0.19
CA SER A 5 -1.12 23.02 -1.55
C SER A 5 -2.35 22.15 -1.82
N ARG A 6 -3.24 22.64 -2.69
CA ARG A 6 -4.49 21.96 -3.04
C ARG A 6 -4.22 20.53 -3.54
N GLU A 7 -3.15 20.34 -4.29
CA GLU A 7 -2.71 19.07 -4.87
C GLU A 7 -2.28 18.10 -3.77
N GLU A 8 -1.54 18.58 -2.78
CA GLU A 8 -1.05 17.77 -1.67
C GLU A 8 -2.18 17.36 -0.73
N TYR A 9 -3.14 18.27 -0.50
CA TYR A 9 -4.36 17.99 0.24
C TYR A 9 -5.20 16.90 -0.45
N ILE A 10 -5.46 17.03 -1.76
CA ILE A 10 -6.17 16.02 -2.56
C ILE A 10 -5.40 14.69 -2.57
N GLY A 11 -4.07 14.73 -2.70
CA GLY A 11 -3.20 13.55 -2.65
C GLY A 11 -3.30 12.83 -1.29
N SER A 12 -3.37 13.58 -0.20
CA SER A 12 -3.56 13.04 1.14
C SER A 12 -4.91 12.34 1.30
N LEU A 13 -6.00 12.95 0.79
CA LEU A 13 -7.34 12.36 0.80
C LEU A 13 -7.38 11.05 0.02
N ARG A 14 -6.76 11.02 -1.17
CA ARG A 14 -6.65 9.81 -1.99
C ARG A 14 -5.88 8.69 -1.29
N ARG A 15 -4.79 9.00 -0.57
CA ARG A 15 -4.01 7.99 0.18
C ARG A 15 -4.72 7.47 1.42
N LYS A 16 -5.60 8.28 2.03
CA LYS A 16 -6.41 7.88 3.20
C LYS A 16 -7.70 7.14 2.83
N SER A 17 -8.14 7.20 1.57
CA SER A 17 -9.38 6.56 1.15
C SER A 17 -9.23 5.04 0.99
N SER A 18 -10.33 4.32 1.17
CA SER A 18 -10.42 2.87 0.94
C SER A 18 -10.09 2.47 -0.51
N GLY A 19 -10.21 3.38 -1.47
CA GLY A 19 -9.84 3.14 -2.87
C GLY A 19 -8.34 2.94 -3.07
N PHE A 20 -7.49 3.42 -2.16
CA PHE A 20 -6.05 3.21 -2.18
C PHE A 20 -5.66 1.86 -1.56
N SER A 21 -6.32 1.50 -0.46
CA SER A 21 -6.18 0.27 0.30
C SER A 21 -7.03 -0.85 -0.33
N ARG A 22 -6.49 -1.60 -1.29
CA ARG A 22 -7.25 -2.69 -1.92
C ARG A 22 -7.24 -3.95 -1.07
N GLY A 23 -8.34 -4.22 -0.36
CA GLY A 23 -8.57 -5.48 0.34
C GLY A 23 -8.16 -5.47 1.82
N VAL A 24 -7.45 -6.51 2.25
CA VAL A 24 -7.14 -6.79 3.67
C VAL A 24 -6.01 -5.96 4.29
N SER A 25 -5.41 -5.04 3.53
CA SER A 25 -4.30 -4.21 4.01
C SER A 25 -4.57 -2.73 3.79
N LYS A 26 -4.00 -1.90 4.67
CA LYS A 26 -4.00 -0.43 4.54
C LYS A 26 -3.18 0.06 3.35
N TYR A 27 -2.30 -0.78 2.84
CA TYR A 27 -1.24 -0.39 1.93
C TYR A 27 -1.50 -0.94 0.53
N ARG A 28 -1.43 -0.06 -0.46
CA ARG A 28 -1.51 -0.48 -1.86
C ARG A 28 -0.38 -1.45 -2.18
N GLY A 29 -0.73 -2.56 -2.85
CA GLY A 29 0.26 -3.54 -3.31
C GLY A 29 0.77 -4.46 -2.20
N VAL A 30 0.13 -4.47 -1.03
CA VAL A 30 0.44 -5.40 0.06
C VAL A 30 -0.66 -6.46 0.14
N ALA A 31 -0.31 -7.73 -0.04
CA ALA A 31 -1.26 -8.84 0.01
C ALA A 31 -0.84 -9.91 1.03
N ARG A 32 -1.84 -10.62 1.57
CA ARG A 32 -1.65 -11.70 2.53
C ARG A 32 -1.60 -13.04 1.81
N HIS A 33 -0.57 -13.82 2.09
CA HIS A 33 -0.49 -15.22 1.68
C HIS A 33 -1.31 -16.07 2.65
N HIS A 34 -2.30 -16.79 2.12
CA HIS A 34 -3.22 -17.59 2.94
C HIS A 34 -2.53 -18.77 3.63
N HIS A 35 -1.52 -19.37 3.00
CA HIS A 35 -0.88 -20.59 3.48
C HIS A 35 0.11 -20.39 4.63
N ASN A 36 0.90 -19.31 4.62
CA ASN A 36 1.93 -19.03 5.63
C ASN A 36 1.60 -17.79 6.50
N GLY A 37 0.50 -17.10 6.20
CA GLY A 37 0.10 -15.87 6.89
C GLY A 37 1.08 -14.69 6.71
N ARG A 38 2.07 -14.81 5.82
CA ARG A 38 3.04 -13.77 5.52
C ARG A 38 2.45 -12.74 4.57
N TRP A 39 3.08 -11.58 4.56
CA TRP A 39 2.72 -10.44 3.73
C TRP A 39 3.72 -10.25 2.63
N GLU A 40 3.26 -9.92 1.43
CA GLU A 40 4.12 -9.58 0.31
C GLU A 40 3.83 -8.16 -0.13
N ALA A 41 4.90 -7.37 -0.28
CA ALA A 41 4.83 -6.04 -0.83
C ALA A 41 5.33 -6.04 -2.28
N ARG A 42 4.51 -5.51 -3.19
CA ARG A 42 4.81 -5.37 -4.61
C ARG A 42 4.45 -3.97 -5.13
N ILE A 43 5.30 -3.44 -6.01
CA ILE A 43 5.03 -2.17 -6.71
C ILE A 43 4.85 -2.47 -8.19
N GLY A 44 3.68 -2.11 -8.74
CA GLY A 44 3.44 -2.15 -10.18
C GLY A 44 3.83 -0.84 -10.86
N ARG A 45 4.08 -0.89 -12.17
CA ARG A 45 4.42 0.24 -13.05
C ARG A 45 5.86 0.79 -12.96
N VAL A 46 6.79 0.02 -12.39
CA VAL A 46 8.21 0.42 -12.34
C VAL A 46 8.90 0.19 -13.70
N LEU A 47 8.60 -0.93 -14.39
CA LEU A 47 9.19 -1.31 -15.67
C LEU A 47 8.13 -1.93 -16.60
N GLY A 48 7.39 -1.11 -17.36
CA GLY A 48 6.49 -1.61 -18.41
C GLY A 48 5.46 -2.64 -17.91
N ASN A 49 4.62 -2.25 -16.96
CA ASN A 49 3.59 -3.08 -16.32
C ASN A 49 4.08 -4.31 -15.52
N LYS A 50 5.39 -4.51 -15.37
CA LYS A 50 5.92 -5.54 -14.47
C LYS A 50 5.79 -5.11 -13.00
N TYR A 51 5.53 -6.10 -12.14
CA TYR A 51 5.60 -5.92 -10.70
C TYR A 51 7.04 -6.09 -10.22
N LEU A 52 7.50 -5.13 -9.41
CA LEU A 52 8.70 -5.27 -8.62
C LEU A 52 8.33 -5.84 -7.25
N TYR A 53 8.97 -6.94 -6.87
CA TYR A 53 8.83 -7.55 -5.56
C TYR A 53 9.78 -6.88 -4.57
N LEU A 54 9.24 -6.43 -3.44
CA LEU A 54 10.04 -5.77 -2.39
C LEU A 54 10.41 -6.70 -1.25
N GLY A 55 9.74 -7.85 -1.15
CA GLY A 55 10.02 -8.88 -0.16
C GLY A 55 8.77 -9.41 0.53
N THR A 56 9.01 -10.38 1.43
CA THR A 56 7.96 -10.95 2.28
C THR A 56 8.21 -10.61 3.75
N PHE A 57 7.16 -10.20 4.43
CA PHE A 57 7.18 -9.75 5.82
C PHE A 57 6.33 -10.69 6.68
N GLY A 58 6.74 -10.87 7.93
CA GLY A 58 5.97 -11.62 8.93
C GLY A 58 4.80 -10.81 9.48
N LYS A 59 4.36 -11.14 10.70
CA LYS A 59 3.31 -10.44 11.41
C LYS A 59 3.81 -9.07 11.89
N PHE A 60 3.63 -8.03 11.09
CA PHE A 60 3.82 -6.66 11.54
C PHE A 60 2.45 -6.01 11.79
N SER A 61 2.16 -5.72 13.06
CA SER A 61 0.95 -5.00 13.50
C SER A 61 0.75 -3.68 12.74
N PHE A 62 1.83 -3.08 12.23
CA PHE A 62 1.82 -1.80 11.51
C PHE A 62 1.09 -1.82 10.16
N PHE A 63 0.93 -3.00 9.52
CA PHE A 63 0.28 -3.10 8.20
C PHE A 63 -1.24 -3.17 8.23
N PHE A 64 -1.82 -3.38 9.42
CA PHE A 64 -3.23 -3.68 9.61
C PHE A 64 -3.97 -2.51 10.25
N LYS A 65 -4.54 -1.65 9.41
CA LYS A 65 -5.77 -0.90 9.69
C LYS A 65 -6.37 -0.34 8.41
#